data_AF-A0A8H5LTT8-F1
#
_entry.id   AF-A0A8H5LTT8-F1
#
_cell.length_a   1.000
_cell.length_b   1.000
_cell.length_c   1.000
_cell.angle_alpha   90.00
_cell.angle_beta   90.00
_cell.angle_gamma   90.00
#
_symmetry.space_group_name_H-M   'P 1'
#
loop_
_entity.id
_entity.type
_entity.pdbx_description
1 polymer ?
#
loop_
_entity_poly.entity_id
_entity_poly.type
_entity_poly.pdbx_seq_one_letter_code
_entity_poly.pdbx_strand_id
1 'polypeptide(L)'
;MLSLPLTFMAVFAGSAFAQTSLYIPGADPQPLIADILGVDEQGRTTWAVHQGVLTDAAEGGLPGTATLVEGPNDMSFTYVPPGGAFTLGRECSFSGDLAICSATFSGELVTATETIERIAVQIGTTAAPSTPTGKTDESTTAIPSQPASQPSDKPAQTSEKTSSAPSPTNTSNSGYTLAPQQLLSGLLISAATVALFLQF
;
A
#
# COMPACT_ATOMS: atom_id res chain seq x y z
N MET A 1 0.68 59.32 33.91
CA MET A 1 0.64 59.02 32.46
C MET A 1 1.65 57.90 32.21
N LEU A 2 1.18 56.64 32.14
CA LEU A 2 2.03 55.48 31.85
C LEU A 2 1.44 54.83 30.59
N SER A 3 2.12 54.99 29.47
CA SER A 3 1.73 54.41 28.18
C SER A 3 2.49 53.09 28.02
N LEU A 4 1.77 51.96 28.09
CA LEU A 4 2.33 50.65 27.75
C LEU A 4 2.22 50.45 26.23
N PRO A 5 3.34 50.20 25.52
CA PRO A 5 3.29 49.85 24.11
C PRO A 5 2.74 48.42 23.95
N LEU A 6 1.70 48.29 23.12
CA LEU A 6 1.06 47.04 22.75
C LEU A 6 2.00 46.26 21.83
N THR A 7 2.76 45.31 22.36
CA THR A 7 3.64 44.43 21.59
C THR A 7 2.78 43.51 20.70
N PHE A 8 2.85 43.74 19.39
CA PHE A 8 2.27 42.90 18.35
C PHE A 8 2.95 41.50 18.38
N MET A 9 2.30 40.50 18.96
CA MET A 9 2.65 39.10 18.72
C MET A 9 2.16 38.72 17.32
N ALA A 10 3.07 38.75 16.34
CA ALA A 10 2.84 38.17 15.03
C ALA A 10 2.72 36.65 15.17
N VAL A 11 1.49 36.14 15.07
CA VAL A 11 1.23 34.70 14.97
C VAL A 11 1.70 34.24 13.59
N PHE A 12 2.84 33.57 13.55
CA PHE A 12 3.23 32.79 12.38
C PHE A 12 2.33 31.56 12.31
N ALA A 13 1.27 31.64 11.51
CA ALA A 13 0.51 30.48 11.10
C ALA A 13 1.37 29.66 10.11
N GLY A 14 2.32 28.89 10.64
CA GLY A 14 3.08 27.92 9.87
C GLY A 14 2.15 26.83 9.37
N SER A 15 2.10 26.62 8.05
CA SER A 15 1.40 25.50 7.43
C SER A 15 2.13 24.21 7.79
N ALA A 16 1.68 23.51 8.82
CA ALA A 16 2.16 22.16 9.10
C ALA A 16 1.56 21.23 8.03
N PHE A 17 2.34 20.95 6.98
CA PHE A 17 1.99 19.86 6.07
C PHE A 17 2.10 18.55 6.84
N ALA A 18 0.99 17.82 6.95
CA ALA A 18 1.01 16.51 7.57
C ALA A 18 1.81 15.56 6.66
N GLN A 19 2.90 15.01 7.19
CA GLN A 19 3.68 13.96 6.53
C GLN A 19 3.33 12.63 7.19
N THR A 20 3.24 11.58 6.39
CA THR A 20 3.11 10.20 6.88
C THR A 20 4.13 9.31 6.17
N SER A 21 4.32 8.09 6.67
CA SER A 21 5.28 7.14 6.11
C SER A 21 4.55 5.89 5.64
N LEU A 22 4.55 5.64 4.33
CA LEU A 22 3.87 4.49 3.72
C LEU A 22 4.90 3.45 3.26
N TYR A 23 4.54 2.18 3.36
CA TYR A 23 5.32 1.11 2.72
C TYR A 23 4.82 0.91 1.28
N ILE A 24 5.68 1.14 0.30
CA ILE A 24 5.36 1.04 -1.13
C ILE A 24 6.36 0.05 -1.76
N PRO A 25 5.91 -1.17 -2.15
CA PRO A 25 6.82 -2.21 -2.59
C PRO A 25 7.59 -1.85 -3.86
N GLY A 26 8.91 -2.01 -3.82
CA GLY A 26 9.79 -1.76 -4.95
C GLY A 26 9.84 -0.30 -5.42
N ALA A 27 9.30 0.65 -4.65
CA ALA A 27 9.43 2.07 -4.94
C ALA A 27 10.71 2.62 -4.31
N ASP A 28 11.47 3.36 -5.11
CA ASP A 28 12.60 4.13 -4.59
C ASP A 28 12.10 5.38 -3.84
N PRO A 29 12.84 5.87 -2.82
CA PRO A 29 12.51 7.10 -2.12
C PRO A 29 12.41 8.30 -3.07
N GLN A 30 11.21 8.84 -3.23
CA GLN A 30 10.93 9.98 -4.09
C GLN A 30 9.76 10.81 -3.54
N PRO A 31 9.57 12.06 -3.99
CA PRO A 31 8.43 12.88 -3.58
C PRO A 31 7.11 12.25 -4.03
N LEU A 32 6.29 11.81 -3.07
CA LEU A 32 4.95 11.27 -3.31
C LEU A 32 3.90 12.05 -2.52
N ILE A 33 2.70 12.12 -3.09
CA ILE A 33 1.50 12.63 -2.41
C ILE A 33 0.55 11.46 -2.21
N ALA A 34 -0.04 11.38 -1.02
CA ALA A 34 -1.05 10.39 -0.68
C ALA A 34 -2.32 11.09 -0.19
N ASP A 35 -3.43 10.86 -0.88
CA ASP A 35 -4.76 11.28 -0.42
C ASP A 35 -5.43 10.14 0.35
N ILE A 36 -6.04 10.45 1.49
CA ILE A 36 -6.83 9.47 2.25
C ILE A 36 -8.18 9.31 1.57
N LEU A 37 -8.46 8.12 1.05
CA LEU A 37 -9.75 7.75 0.49
C LEU A 37 -10.74 7.29 1.55
N GLY A 38 -10.25 6.68 2.63
CA GLY A 38 -11.07 6.22 3.75
C GLY A 38 -10.31 5.31 4.70
N VAL A 39 -10.97 4.96 5.81
CA VAL A 39 -10.50 3.95 6.78
C VAL A 39 -11.61 2.92 6.93
N ASP A 40 -11.28 1.63 6.82
CA ASP A 40 -12.27 0.55 6.97
C ASP A 40 -12.52 0.19 8.44
N GLU A 41 -13.48 -0.70 8.69
CA GLU A 41 -13.86 -1.15 10.03
C GLU A 41 -12.73 -1.92 10.75
N GLN A 42 -11.74 -2.41 9.99
CA GLN A 42 -10.57 -3.11 10.51
C GLN A 42 -9.41 -2.15 10.81
N GLY A 43 -9.59 -0.85 10.58
CA GLY A 43 -8.58 0.18 10.82
C GLY A 43 -7.51 0.26 9.72
N ARG A 44 -7.74 -0.33 8.55
CA ARG A 44 -6.85 -0.16 7.40
C ARG A 44 -7.17 1.15 6.69
N THR A 45 -6.15 1.88 6.31
CA THR A 45 -6.32 3.15 5.59
C THR A 45 -6.12 2.93 4.10
N THR A 46 -7.09 3.39 3.31
CA THR A 46 -7.01 3.39 1.85
C THR A 46 -6.48 4.74 1.38
N TRP A 47 -5.42 4.70 0.58
CA TRP A 47 -4.70 5.84 0.04
C TRP A 47 -4.77 5.84 -1.49
N ALA A 48 -4.97 7.01 -2.08
CA ALA A 48 -4.63 7.27 -3.47
C ALA A 48 -3.23 7.89 -3.52
N VAL A 49 -2.25 7.11 -3.97
CA VAL A 49 -0.86 7.52 -4.07
C VAL A 49 -0.59 7.99 -5.49
N HIS A 50 -0.03 9.18 -5.63
CA HIS A 50 0.34 9.75 -6.92
C HIS A 50 1.63 10.55 -6.78
N GLN A 51 2.18 10.91 -7.94
CA GLN A 51 3.43 11.66 -8.04
C GLN A 51 3.34 13.00 -7.31
N GLY A 52 4.35 13.29 -6.49
CA GLY A 52 4.53 14.60 -5.87
C GLY A 52 5.19 15.61 -6.80
N VAL A 53 5.56 16.76 -6.25
CA VAL A 53 6.34 17.75 -6.98
C VAL A 53 7.76 17.21 -7.17
N LEU A 54 8.09 16.79 -8.39
CA LEU A 54 9.45 16.39 -8.74
C LEU A 54 10.39 17.58 -8.71
N THR A 55 11.59 17.35 -8.19
CA THR A 55 12.70 18.32 -8.25
C THR A 55 13.46 18.25 -9.56
N ASP A 56 13.45 17.09 -10.22
CA ASP A 56 14.06 16.88 -11.54
C ASP A 56 13.10 16.05 -12.44
N ALA A 57 12.93 16.47 -13.69
CA ALA A 57 12.11 15.75 -14.66
C ALA A 57 12.72 14.41 -15.12
N ALA A 58 14.01 14.19 -14.85
CA ALA A 58 14.68 12.92 -15.11
C ALA A 58 14.40 11.85 -14.04
N GLU A 59 13.88 12.22 -12.88
CA GLU A 59 13.48 11.26 -11.84
C GLU A 59 12.20 10.56 -12.28
N GLY A 60 12.25 9.24 -12.44
CA GLY A 60 11.11 8.41 -12.81
C GLY A 60 10.03 8.48 -11.75
N GLY A 61 9.03 9.34 -11.97
CA GLY A 61 7.84 9.42 -11.13
C GLY A 61 6.96 8.17 -11.24
N LEU A 62 5.96 8.07 -10.38
CA LEU A 62 4.85 7.13 -10.53
C LEU A 62 3.81 7.74 -11.51
N PRO A 63 3.76 7.36 -12.80
CA PRO A 63 2.80 7.98 -13.71
C PRO A 63 1.38 7.51 -13.36
N GLY A 64 0.46 8.42 -13.08
CA GLY A 64 -0.92 8.09 -12.73
C GLY A 64 -1.15 7.96 -11.22
N THR A 65 -2.05 7.07 -10.83
CA THR A 65 -2.50 6.91 -9.45
C THR A 65 -2.52 5.43 -9.07
N ALA A 66 -1.87 5.11 -7.96
CA ALA A 66 -1.99 3.81 -7.32
C ALA A 66 -2.97 3.88 -6.14
N THR A 67 -3.64 2.76 -5.88
CA THR A 67 -4.44 2.56 -4.68
C THR A 67 -3.65 1.68 -3.73
N LEU A 68 -3.41 2.18 -2.53
CA LEU A 68 -2.73 1.45 -1.46
C LEU A 68 -3.71 1.29 -0.29
N VAL A 69 -3.96 0.07 0.16
CA VAL A 69 -4.63 -0.20 1.43
C VAL A 69 -3.56 -0.66 2.40
N GLU A 70 -3.31 0.09 3.47
CA GLU A 70 -2.31 -0.26 4.47
C GLU A 70 -2.96 -0.49 5.84
N GLY A 71 -2.69 -1.65 6.42
CA GLY A 71 -3.09 -2.04 7.76
C GLY A 71 -1.88 -2.26 8.68
N PRO A 72 -2.12 -2.66 9.95
CA PRO A 72 -1.04 -2.91 10.91
C PRO A 72 -0.15 -4.11 10.55
N ASN A 73 -0.71 -5.12 9.87
CA ASN A 73 -0.03 -6.39 9.57
C ASN A 73 -0.09 -6.79 8.09
N ASP A 74 -0.73 -5.98 7.25
CA ASP A 74 -0.97 -6.29 5.85
C ASP A 74 -1.06 -5.02 5.01
N MET A 75 -0.86 -5.19 3.71
CA MET A 75 -1.08 -4.16 2.73
C MET A 75 -1.52 -4.79 1.40
N SER A 76 -2.36 -4.07 0.65
CA SER A 76 -2.60 -4.33 -0.75
C SER A 76 -2.28 -3.10 -1.59
N PHE A 77 -1.66 -3.32 -2.73
CA PHE A 77 -1.26 -2.29 -3.67
C PHE A 77 -1.82 -2.64 -5.04
N THR A 78 -2.54 -1.70 -5.65
CA THR A 78 -3.03 -1.80 -7.01
C THR A 78 -2.60 -0.59 -7.80
N TYR A 79 -2.02 -0.82 -8.97
CA TYR A 79 -1.58 0.25 -9.85
C TYR A 79 -2.04 -0.03 -11.28
N VAL A 80 -2.60 1.01 -11.91
CA VAL A 80 -3.00 0.99 -13.31
C VAL A 80 -2.32 2.21 -13.96
N PRO A 81 -1.38 2.00 -14.89
CA PRO A 81 -0.73 3.10 -15.59
C PRO A 81 -1.75 3.85 -16.45
N PRO A 82 -1.48 5.13 -16.77
CA PRO A 82 -2.25 5.85 -17.76
C PRO A 82 -2.38 5.05 -19.07
N GLY A 83 -3.61 4.86 -19.54
CA GLY A 83 -3.89 4.05 -20.73
C GLY A 83 -4.12 2.56 -20.46
N GLY A 84 -3.95 2.07 -19.22
CA GLY A 84 -4.41 0.74 -18.81
C GLY A 84 -3.70 -0.44 -19.49
N ALA A 85 -2.45 -0.24 -19.91
CA ALA A 85 -1.68 -1.28 -20.62
C ALA A 85 -1.47 -2.56 -19.80
N PHE A 86 -1.46 -2.45 -18.47
CA PHE A 86 -1.42 -3.56 -17.53
C PHE A 86 -2.07 -3.16 -16.21
N THR A 87 -2.36 -4.12 -15.34
CA THR A 87 -2.74 -3.87 -13.94
C THR A 87 -1.77 -4.63 -13.06
N LEU A 88 -1.13 -3.93 -12.13
CA LEU A 88 -0.30 -4.54 -11.11
C LEU A 88 -1.11 -4.66 -9.83
N GLY A 89 -1.24 -5.88 -9.30
CA GLY A 89 -1.78 -6.15 -7.97
C GLY A 89 -0.74 -6.85 -7.12
N ARG A 90 -0.49 -6.35 -5.92
CA ARG A 90 0.43 -6.95 -4.95
C ARG A 90 -0.23 -6.94 -3.57
N GLU A 91 -0.08 -8.03 -2.84
CA GLU A 91 -0.53 -8.17 -1.46
C GLU A 91 0.66 -8.53 -0.60
N CYS A 92 0.82 -7.91 0.55
CA CYS A 92 1.93 -8.17 1.45
C CYS A 92 1.42 -8.41 2.87
N SER A 93 2.06 -9.35 3.56
CA SER A 93 1.90 -9.53 5.01
C SER A 93 3.19 -9.11 5.72
N PHE A 94 3.05 -8.38 6.81
CA PHE A 94 4.15 -7.87 7.62
C PHE A 94 4.48 -8.82 8.77
N SER A 95 5.77 -9.07 8.97
CA SER A 95 6.29 -9.85 10.09
C SER A 95 7.59 -9.22 10.59
N GLY A 96 7.49 -8.41 11.65
CA GLY A 96 8.60 -7.57 12.10
C GLY A 96 8.96 -6.52 11.04
N ASP A 97 10.22 -6.50 10.61
CA ASP A 97 10.74 -5.58 9.59
C ASP A 97 10.71 -6.17 8.17
N LEU A 98 10.03 -7.31 7.98
CA LEU A 98 9.92 -8.00 6.69
C LEU A 98 8.49 -7.95 6.15
N ALA A 99 8.38 -7.76 4.84
CA ALA A 99 7.15 -7.91 4.09
C ALA A 99 7.24 -9.13 3.18
N ILE A 100 6.31 -10.06 3.31
CA ILE A 100 6.15 -11.20 2.40
C ILE A 100 5.09 -10.82 1.39
N CYS A 101 5.52 -10.46 0.18
CA CYS A 101 4.68 -9.94 -0.88
C CYS A 101 4.40 -10.98 -1.94
N SER A 102 3.15 -11.13 -2.35
CA SER A 102 2.72 -11.92 -3.49
C SER A 102 2.15 -11.02 -4.57
N ALA A 103 2.43 -11.34 -5.83
CA ALA A 103 1.86 -10.67 -6.99
C ALA A 103 1.57 -11.69 -8.08
N THR A 104 0.53 -11.44 -8.88
CA THR A 104 0.24 -12.29 -10.04
C THR A 104 0.74 -11.60 -11.30
N PHE A 105 1.67 -12.24 -12.01
CA PHE A 105 2.15 -11.76 -13.31
C PHE A 105 1.84 -12.80 -14.37
N SER A 106 1.05 -12.43 -15.39
CA SER A 106 0.64 -13.36 -16.46
C SER A 106 -0.06 -14.64 -15.95
N GLY A 107 -0.76 -14.56 -14.81
CA GLY A 107 -1.45 -15.70 -14.19
C GLY A 107 -0.57 -16.58 -13.30
N GLU A 108 0.73 -16.29 -13.19
CA GLU A 108 1.65 -16.97 -12.27
C GLU A 108 1.79 -16.17 -10.97
N LEU A 109 1.67 -16.85 -9.83
CA LEU A 109 1.86 -16.26 -8.51
C LEU A 109 3.35 -16.23 -8.18
N VAL A 110 3.90 -15.02 -8.07
CA VAL A 110 5.29 -14.80 -7.64
C VAL A 110 5.27 -14.27 -6.22
N THR A 111 6.10 -14.85 -5.34
CA THR A 111 6.28 -14.41 -3.96
C THR A 111 7.71 -13.91 -3.76
N ALA A 112 7.85 -12.76 -3.12
CA ALA A 112 9.12 -12.18 -2.73
C ALA A 112 9.08 -11.74 -1.26
N THR A 113 10.23 -11.80 -0.59
CA THR A 113 10.38 -11.24 0.75
C THR A 113 11.28 -10.02 0.64
N GLU A 114 10.78 -8.90 1.14
CA GLU A 114 11.44 -7.59 1.09
C GLU A 114 11.56 -7.03 2.52
N THR A 115 12.51 -6.13 2.73
CA THR A 115 12.61 -5.38 3.99
C THR A 115 11.65 -4.20 3.93
N ILE A 116 10.96 -3.90 5.03
CA ILE A 116 10.02 -2.79 5.09
C ILE A 116 10.80 -1.48 5.12
N GLU A 117 10.87 -0.81 3.97
CA GLU A 117 11.37 0.56 3.84
C GLU A 117 10.19 1.51 3.65
N ARG A 118 9.96 2.40 4.62
CA ARG A 118 8.85 3.35 4.57
C ARG A 118 9.30 4.65 3.91
N ILE A 119 8.53 5.11 2.93
CA ILE A 119 8.77 6.35 2.22
C ILE A 119 7.93 7.45 2.86
N ALA A 120 8.54 8.59 3.14
CA ALA A 120 7.82 9.77 3.61
C ALA A 120 6.98 10.34 2.46
N VAL A 121 5.67 10.42 2.66
CA VAL A 121 4.72 10.98 1.70
C VAL A 121 4.06 12.22 2.29
N GLN A 122 3.75 13.18 1.42
CA GLN A 122 2.96 14.35 1.79
C GLN A 122 1.48 13.96 1.76
N ILE A 123 0.75 14.26 2.83
CA ILE A 123 -0.70 14.05 2.82
C ILE A 123 -1.32 15.15 1.94
N GLY A 124 -2.03 14.73 0.90
CA GLY A 124 -2.74 15.65 0.03
C GLY A 124 -3.88 16.37 0.75
N THR A 125 -4.24 17.56 0.27
CA THR A 125 -5.31 18.37 0.88
C THR A 125 -6.71 17.91 0.48
N THR A 126 -6.83 16.82 -0.28
CA THR A 126 -8.12 16.28 -0.67
C THR A 126 -8.79 15.75 0.59
N ALA A 127 -9.72 16.55 1.13
CA ALA A 127 -10.53 16.15 2.26
C ALA A 127 -11.19 14.81 1.88
N ALA A 128 -10.92 13.76 2.65
CA ALA A 128 -11.60 12.48 2.50
C ALA A 128 -13.10 12.77 2.39
N PRO A 129 -13.82 12.20 1.41
CA PRO A 129 -15.26 12.41 1.30
C PRO A 129 -15.85 12.01 2.64
N SER A 130 -16.36 13.00 3.39
CA SER A 130 -16.98 12.76 4.69
C SER A 130 -18.06 11.73 4.48
N THR A 131 -17.85 10.52 5.00
CA THR A 131 -18.78 9.40 4.90
C THR A 131 -20.16 9.94 5.24
N PRO A 132 -21.14 9.93 4.32
CA PRO A 132 -22.47 10.37 4.67
C PRO A 132 -22.92 9.49 5.82
N THR A 133 -23.14 10.08 6.99
CA THR A 133 -23.83 9.42 8.10
C THR A 133 -25.22 9.10 7.57
N GLY A 134 -25.37 7.94 6.95
CA GLY A 134 -26.64 7.41 6.50
C GLY A 134 -27.51 7.27 7.73
N LYS A 135 -28.48 8.16 7.88
CA LYS A 135 -29.65 7.87 8.70
C LYS A 135 -30.28 6.64 8.07
N THR A 136 -30.29 5.55 8.82
CA THR A 136 -31.15 4.40 8.54
C THR A 136 -32.59 4.90 8.56
N ASP A 137 -33.13 5.27 7.41
CA ASP A 137 -34.58 5.35 7.25
C ASP A 137 -35.10 3.92 7.18
N GLU A 138 -35.66 3.49 8.31
CA GLU A 138 -36.43 2.26 8.48
C GLU A 138 -37.72 2.38 7.65
N SER A 139 -37.63 2.11 6.35
CA SER A 139 -38.80 1.98 5.49
C SER A 139 -39.40 0.58 5.64
N THR A 140 -40.36 0.47 6.56
CA THR A 140 -41.23 -0.70 6.72
C THR A 140 -42.09 -0.88 5.46
N THR A 141 -41.62 -1.66 4.49
CA THR A 141 -42.46 -2.11 3.37
C THR A 141 -43.22 -3.37 3.80
N ALA A 142 -44.53 -3.23 3.99
CA ALA A 142 -45.45 -4.33 4.24
C ALA A 142 -45.50 -5.29 3.03
N ILE A 143 -45.24 -6.57 3.28
CA ILE A 143 -45.36 -7.66 2.31
C ILE A 143 -46.80 -8.18 2.33
N PRO A 144 -47.49 -8.29 1.16
CA PRO A 144 -48.80 -8.91 1.08
C PRO A 144 -48.69 -10.44 1.16
N SER A 145 -49.54 -11.01 2.01
CA SER A 145 -49.73 -12.44 2.26
C SER A 145 -50.18 -13.20 1.01
N GLN A 146 -49.51 -14.30 0.64
CA GLN A 146 -50.06 -15.34 -0.26
C GLN A 146 -49.42 -16.72 0.04
N PRO A 147 -50.06 -17.85 -0.38
CA PRO A 147 -50.47 -18.89 0.55
C PRO A 147 -49.59 -20.15 0.52
N ALA A 148 -49.74 -20.93 1.58
CA ALA A 148 -49.13 -22.24 1.82
C ALA A 148 -49.48 -23.31 0.76
N SER A 149 -48.49 -24.16 0.46
CA SER A 149 -48.61 -25.60 0.15
C SER A 149 -47.19 -26.19 0.04
N GLN A 150 -46.70 -26.89 1.06
CA GLN A 150 -46.66 -28.37 1.21
C GLN A 150 -45.30 -29.00 0.77
N PRO A 151 -44.95 -30.25 1.16
CA PRO A 151 -43.71 -30.56 1.90
C PRO A 151 -42.77 -31.54 1.17
N SER A 152 -41.74 -32.01 1.89
CA SER A 152 -40.86 -33.18 1.61
C SER A 152 -39.68 -32.88 0.68
N ASP A 153 -38.42 -33.23 0.94
CA ASP A 153 -37.85 -34.28 1.78
C ASP A 153 -36.46 -33.93 2.34
N LYS A 154 -36.20 -34.52 3.51
CA LYS A 154 -34.91 -34.72 4.17
C LYS A 154 -34.03 -35.65 3.32
N PRO A 155 -32.71 -35.39 3.25
CA PRO A 155 -31.79 -36.43 3.68
C PRO A 155 -30.74 -35.91 4.66
N ALA A 156 -30.53 -36.71 5.70
CA ALA A 156 -29.37 -36.62 6.58
C ALA A 156 -28.12 -37.12 5.82
N GLN A 157 -27.02 -36.38 5.87
CA GLN A 157 -25.67 -36.92 5.70
C GLN A 157 -24.76 -36.34 6.80
N THR A 158 -24.56 -37.10 7.87
CA THR A 158 -23.36 -37.91 8.17
C THR A 158 -22.11 -37.09 8.44
N SER A 159 -21.71 -37.11 9.71
CA SER A 159 -20.40 -36.75 10.23
C SER A 159 -19.25 -37.54 9.57
N GLU A 160 -18.04 -37.05 9.84
CA GLU A 160 -16.73 -37.71 9.73
C GLU A 160 -15.93 -37.49 8.44
N LYS A 161 -14.95 -36.59 8.52
CA LYS A 161 -13.54 -36.99 8.34
C LYS A 161 -12.54 -35.98 8.88
N THR A 162 -11.95 -36.35 10.01
CA THR A 162 -10.57 -36.07 10.42
C THR A 162 -9.61 -36.41 9.27
N SER A 163 -8.72 -35.50 8.87
CA SER A 163 -7.47 -35.83 8.16
C SER A 163 -6.47 -34.67 8.22
N SER A 164 -5.49 -34.87 9.10
CA SER A 164 -4.06 -34.61 8.92
C SER A 164 -3.60 -33.28 8.31
N ALA A 165 -3.05 -32.45 9.20
CA ALA A 165 -2.08 -31.42 8.86
C ALA A 165 -0.95 -31.98 7.98
N PRO A 166 -0.58 -31.33 6.86
CA PRO A 166 0.68 -31.60 6.20
C PRO A 166 1.82 -31.10 7.11
N SER A 167 2.74 -32.01 7.43
CA SER A 167 4.01 -31.65 8.08
C SER A 167 4.80 -30.70 7.18
N PRO A 168 5.41 -29.63 7.71
CA PRO A 168 6.36 -28.84 6.93
C PRO A 168 7.55 -29.75 6.57
N THR A 169 7.75 -29.94 5.26
CA THR A 169 8.96 -30.59 4.74
C THR A 169 10.09 -29.59 4.91
N ASN A 170 10.97 -29.85 5.87
CA ASN A 170 12.28 -29.21 5.97
C ASN A 170 13.07 -29.53 4.69
N THR A 171 13.06 -28.63 3.73
CA THR A 171 13.99 -28.69 2.60
C THR A 171 15.35 -28.22 3.10
N SER A 172 16.24 -29.19 3.25
CA SER A 172 17.63 -29.04 3.64
C SER A 172 18.39 -28.06 2.73
N ASN A 173 19.12 -27.17 3.40
CA ASN A 173 20.30 -26.43 2.97
C ASN A 173 20.97 -26.93 1.67
N SER A 174 20.91 -26.11 0.63
CA SER A 174 22.00 -26.01 -0.35
C SER A 174 22.83 -24.79 0.04
N GLY A 175 23.95 -25.06 0.72
CA GLY A 175 24.93 -24.06 1.06
C GLY A 175 25.59 -23.51 -0.20
N TYR A 176 25.32 -22.26 -0.52
CA TYR A 176 26.22 -21.47 -1.34
C TYR A 176 27.22 -20.81 -0.40
N THR A 177 28.38 -21.43 -0.27
CA THR A 177 29.56 -20.84 0.35
C THR A 177 29.97 -19.65 -0.52
N LEU A 178 29.56 -18.43 -0.13
CA LEU A 178 30.10 -17.21 -0.71
C LEU A 178 31.56 -17.08 -0.24
N ALA A 179 32.49 -17.37 -1.14
CA ALA A 179 33.89 -17.07 -0.96
C ALA A 179 34.08 -15.55 -0.77
N PRO A 180 34.89 -15.11 0.20
CA PRO A 180 35.29 -13.71 0.29
C PRO A 180 36.32 -13.43 -0.81
N GLN A 181 35.89 -12.93 -1.98
CA GLN A 181 36.82 -12.26 -2.88
C GLN A 181 37.15 -10.88 -2.30
N GLN A 182 38.18 -10.86 -1.46
CA GLN A 182 38.98 -9.66 -1.28
C GLN A 182 39.71 -9.37 -2.59
N LEU A 183 39.25 -8.36 -3.32
CA LEU A 183 40.09 -7.64 -4.26
C LEU A 183 40.22 -6.20 -3.80
N LEU A 184 41.28 -5.99 -3.02
CA LEU A 184 42.04 -4.75 -3.08
C LEU A 184 42.34 -4.46 -4.55
N SER A 185 41.76 -3.40 -5.09
CA SER A 185 42.30 -2.68 -6.24
C SER A 185 41.73 -1.27 -6.19
N GLY A 186 42.54 -0.34 -5.69
CA GLY A 186 42.26 1.07 -5.84
C GLY A 186 42.21 1.44 -7.32
N LEU A 187 41.27 2.30 -7.66
CA LEU A 187 41.36 3.13 -8.85
C LEU A 187 40.69 4.47 -8.54
N LEU A 188 41.54 5.47 -8.24
CA LEU A 188 41.26 6.87 -8.57
C LEU A 188 40.95 6.93 -10.05
N ILE A 189 39.85 7.55 -10.48
CA ILE A 189 39.73 8.29 -11.76
C ILE A 189 38.40 9.08 -11.77
N SER A 190 38.60 10.41 -11.70
CA SER A 190 37.90 11.53 -12.35
C SER A 190 36.37 11.60 -12.44
N ALA A 191 35.88 12.74 -11.97
CA ALA A 191 34.72 13.44 -12.52
C ALA A 191 34.89 13.70 -14.04
N ALA A 192 33.95 13.19 -14.83
CA ALA A 192 33.57 13.65 -16.16
C ALA A 192 32.15 13.10 -16.40
N THR A 193 31.10 13.92 -16.26
CA THR A 193 30.38 14.57 -17.37
C THR A 193 30.06 13.65 -18.57
N VAL A 194 28.81 13.75 -19.01
CA VAL A 194 28.23 13.36 -20.32
C VAL A 194 27.41 12.06 -20.33
N ALA A 195 26.10 12.27 -20.16
CA ALA A 195 25.00 11.97 -21.08
C ALA A 195 24.96 10.64 -21.86
N LEU A 196 23.72 10.14 -21.92
CA LEU A 196 22.97 9.76 -23.12
C LEU A 196 22.68 8.26 -23.29
N PHE A 197 21.36 7.98 -23.42
CA PHE A 197 20.72 6.85 -24.11
C PHE A 197 20.74 5.46 -23.41
N LEU A 198 19.72 4.60 -23.43
CA LEU A 198 18.44 4.47 -24.17
C LEU A 198 17.54 3.44 -23.45
N GLN A 199 16.24 3.59 -23.67
CA GLN A 199 15.22 2.52 -23.86
C GLN A 199 15.01 1.53 -22.71
N PHE A 200 13.91 1.67 -21.96
CA PHE A 200 12.60 1.07 -22.28
C PHE A 200 11.47 1.84 -21.58
#